data_AF-A0A2D7Y1G1-F1
#
_entry.id   AF-A0A2D7Y1G1-F1
#
_cell.length_a   1.000
_cell.length_b   1.000
_cell.length_c   1.000
_cell.angle_alpha   90.00
_cell.angle_beta   90.00
_cell.angle_gamma   90.00
#
_symmetry.space_group_name_H-M   'P 1'
#
loop_
_entity.id
_entity.type
_entity.pdbx_description
1 polymer ?
#
loop_
_entity_poly.entity_id
_entity_poly.type
_entity_poly.pdbx_seq_one_letter_code
_entity_poly.pdbx_strand_id
1 'polypeptide(L)'
;MIRITLIEIASFLLPFLLFFVWRWQTQSDVKLTATPALKLGLAGALLALLVMILLVALESVRGGHAGDQYVPPRLENGRVVPGHFVSEPEAADETGDDDPDADPQ
;
A
#
# COMPACT_ATOMS: atom_id res chain seq x y z
N MET A 1 4.95 3.53 -6.36
CA MET A 1 4.53 2.29 -5.65
C MET A 1 4.94 1.00 -6.35
N ILE A 2 4.90 0.91 -7.69
CA ILE A 2 5.16 -0.37 -8.40
C ILE A 2 6.53 -1.02 -8.11
N ARG A 3 7.57 -0.21 -7.84
CA ARG A 3 8.89 -0.70 -7.42
C ARG A 3 8.83 -1.50 -6.12
N ILE A 4 8.05 -1.04 -5.13
CA ILE A 4 7.91 -1.70 -3.83
C ILE A 4 7.10 -2.99 -4.00
N THR A 5 6.00 -2.92 -4.74
CA THR A 5 5.16 -4.09 -5.06
C THR A 5 5.97 -5.20 -5.76
N LEU A 6 6.87 -4.83 -6.68
CA LEU A 6 7.75 -5.81 -7.33
C LEU A 6 8.71 -6.49 -6.34
N ILE A 7 9.23 -5.76 -5.35
CA ILE A 7 10.10 -6.30 -4.30
C ILE A 7 9.32 -7.24 -3.37
N GLU A 8 8.08 -6.90 -3.02
CA GLU A 8 7.19 -7.73 -2.21
C GLU A 8 6.86 -9.04 -2.94
N ILE A 9 6.45 -8.96 -4.20
CA ILE A 9 6.18 -10.14 -5.04
C ILE A 9 7.43 -11.00 -5.16
N ALA A 10 8.60 -10.39 -5.44
CA ALA A 10 9.85 -11.13 -5.56
C ALA A 10 10.24 -11.81 -4.24
N SER A 11 10.09 -11.13 -3.11
CA SER A 11 10.39 -11.68 -1.77
C SER A 11 9.45 -12.83 -1.41
N PHE A 12 8.17 -12.71 -1.76
CA PHE A 12 7.18 -13.78 -1.58
C PHE A 12 7.47 -15.00 -2.46
N LEU A 13 7.87 -14.80 -3.72
CA LEU A 13 8.19 -15.88 -4.64
C LEU A 13 9.56 -16.53 -4.38
N LEU A 14 10.46 -15.84 -3.67
CA LEU A 14 11.83 -16.28 -3.40
C LEU A 14 11.96 -17.71 -2.83
N PRO A 15 11.24 -18.11 -1.75
CA PRO A 15 11.36 -19.47 -1.22
C PRO A 15 10.94 -20.55 -2.23
N PHE A 16 9.95 -20.27 -3.08
CA PHE A 16 9.49 -21.18 -4.13
C PHE A 16 10.54 -21.29 -5.24
N LEU A 17 11.11 -20.16 -5.66
CA LEU A 17 12.16 -20.11 -6.67
C LEU A 17 13.40 -20.89 -6.21
N LEU A 18 13.83 -20.70 -4.97
CA LEU A 18 14.93 -21.45 -4.37
C LEU A 18 14.67 -22.95 -4.36
N PHE A 19 13.45 -23.37 -3.98
CA PHE A 19 13.06 -24.78 -4.03
C PHE A 19 13.16 -25.35 -5.45
N PHE A 20 12.64 -24.65 -6.46
CA PHE A 20 12.69 -25.09 -7.86
C PHE A 20 14.12 -25.16 -8.40
N VAL A 21 14.95 -24.15 -8.12
CA VAL A 21 16.37 -24.12 -8.55
C VAL A 21 17.15 -25.26 -7.91
N TRP A 22 17.02 -25.46 -6.59
CA TRP A 22 17.67 -26.56 -5.89
C TRP A 22 17.25 -27.92 -6.45
N ARG A 23 15.95 -28.09 -6.72
CA ARG A 23 15.38 -29.33 -7.25
C ARG A 23 15.84 -29.62 -8.69
N TRP A 24 15.98 -28.57 -9.51
CA TRP A 24 16.53 -28.65 -10.87
C TRP A 24 17.99 -29.10 -10.82
N GLN A 25 18.80 -28.47 -9.97
CA GLN A 25 20.22 -28.77 -9.84
C GLN A 25 20.48 -30.18 -9.29
N THR A 26 19.60 -30.67 -8.42
CA THR A 26 19.68 -32.02 -7.83
C THR A 26 19.32 -33.12 -8.84
N GLN A 27 18.83 -32.78 -10.06
CA GLN A 27 18.48 -33.77 -11.11
C GLN A 27 17.64 -34.94 -10.57
N SER A 28 16.82 -34.68 -9.55
CA SER A 28 16.16 -35.78 -8.86
C SER A 28 15.22 -36.49 -9.83
N ASP A 29 15.40 -37.80 -9.99
CA ASP A 29 14.55 -38.67 -10.82
C ASP A 29 13.17 -38.92 -10.17
N VAL A 30 12.97 -38.39 -8.97
CA VAL A 30 11.70 -38.49 -8.25
C VAL A 30 10.67 -37.63 -8.96
N LYS A 31 9.82 -38.28 -9.76
CA LYS A 31 8.66 -37.65 -10.39
C LYS A 31 7.88 -36.88 -9.33
N LEU A 32 7.51 -35.64 -9.63
CA LEU A 32 6.57 -34.85 -8.84
C LEU A 32 5.20 -35.54 -8.89
N THR A 33 5.05 -36.57 -8.07
CA THR A 33 3.75 -37.19 -7.85
C THR A 33 2.94 -36.20 -7.02
N ALA A 34 1.69 -35.99 -7.41
CA ALA A 34 0.83 -35.01 -6.76
C ALA A 34 0.41 -35.52 -5.37
N THR A 35 1.33 -35.45 -4.42
CA THR A 35 1.06 -35.75 -3.02
C THR A 35 0.07 -34.72 -2.48
N PRO A 36 -0.76 -35.09 -1.49
CA PRO A 36 -1.70 -34.15 -0.87
C PRO A 36 -1.02 -32.86 -0.40
N ALA A 37 0.20 -32.97 0.14
CA ALA A 37 1.01 -31.84 0.57
C ALA A 37 1.38 -30.90 -0.58
N LEU A 38 1.81 -31.44 -1.74
CA LEU A 38 2.11 -30.62 -2.92
C LEU A 38 0.86 -29.92 -3.47
N LYS A 39 -0.29 -30.60 -3.46
CA LYS A 39 -1.57 -30.02 -3.88
C LYS A 39 -2.00 -28.88 -2.97
N LEU A 40 -1.94 -29.08 -1.65
CA LEU A 40 -2.26 -28.04 -0.67
C LEU A 40 -1.26 -26.87 -0.72
N GLY A 41 0.04 -27.16 -0.89
CA GLY A 41 1.06 -26.14 -1.03
C GLY A 41 0.84 -25.26 -2.26
N LEU A 42 0.55 -25.87 -3.41
CA LEU A 42 0.23 -25.13 -4.64
C LEU A 42 -1.07 -24.34 -4.51
N ALA A 43 -2.13 -24.95 -3.95
CA ALA A 43 -3.40 -24.27 -3.72
C ALA A 43 -3.25 -23.07 -2.77
N GLY A 44 -2.48 -23.22 -1.69
CA GLY A 44 -2.19 -22.15 -0.75
C GLY A 44 -1.37 -21.02 -1.40
N ALA A 45 -0.36 -21.36 -2.21
CA ALA A 45 0.43 -20.37 -2.93
C ALA A 45 -0.43 -19.57 -3.94
N LEU A 46 -1.29 -20.24 -4.69
CA LEU A 46 -2.22 -19.59 -5.63
C LEU A 46 -3.23 -18.70 -4.90
N LEU A 47 -3.78 -19.17 -3.78
CA LEU A 47 -4.72 -18.41 -2.97
C LEU A 47 -4.05 -17.15 -2.40
N ALA A 48 -2.84 -17.26 -1.85
CA ALA A 48 -2.09 -16.14 -1.33
C ALA A 48 -1.79 -15.10 -2.42
N LEU A 49 -1.39 -15.54 -3.61
CA LEU A 49 -1.16 -14.65 -4.76
C LEU A 49 -2.45 -13.91 -5.15
N LEU A 50 -3.58 -14.63 -5.21
CA LEU A 50 -4.87 -14.06 -5.57
C LEU A 50 -5.34 -13.03 -4.54
N VAL A 51 -5.22 -13.35 -3.24
CA VAL A 51 -5.54 -12.42 -2.15
C VAL A 51 -4.67 -11.17 -2.22
N MET A 52 -3.36 -11.32 -2.46
CA MET A 52 -2.46 -10.17 -2.62
C MET A 52 -2.88 -9.27 -3.79
N ILE A 53 -3.15 -9.86 -4.96
CA ILE A 53 -3.62 -9.10 -6.14
C ILE A 53 -4.94 -8.38 -5.82
N LEU A 54 -5.87 -9.07 -5.14
CA LEU A 54 -7.15 -8.49 -4.74
C LEU A 54 -6.97 -7.31 -3.78
N LEU A 55 -6.11 -7.42 -2.78
CA LEU A 55 -5.83 -6.33 -1.84
C LEU A 55 -5.22 -5.12 -2.55
N VAL A 56 -4.26 -5.34 -3.45
CA VAL A 56 -3.66 -4.26 -4.26
C VAL A 56 -4.70 -3.60 -5.17
N ALA A 57 -5.60 -4.39 -5.77
CA ALA A 57 -6.67 -3.87 -6.61
C ALA A 57 -7.68 -3.04 -5.80
N LEU A 58 -8.08 -3.52 -4.61
CA LEU A 58 -8.98 -2.80 -3.71
C LEU A 58 -8.38 -1.49 -3.21
N GLU A 59 -7.09 -1.49 -2.86
CA GLU A 59 -6.36 -0.29 -2.46
C GLU A 59 -6.32 0.74 -3.60
N SER A 60 -6.09 0.27 -4.83
CA SER A 60 -6.07 1.14 -6.02
C SER A 60 -7.43 1.81 -6.29
N VAL A 61 -8.54 1.14 -5.97
CA VAL A 61 -9.90 1.68 -6.13
C VAL A 61 -10.26 2.62 -4.97
N ARG A 62 -9.78 2.35 -3.75
CA ARG A 62 -10.02 3.20 -2.58
C ARG A 62 -9.17 4.47 -2.55
N GLY A 63 -8.26 4.65 -3.51
CA GLY A 63 -7.59 5.92 -3.78
C GLY A 63 -7.08 6.57 -2.50
N GLY A 64 -6.16 5.91 -1.79
CA GLY A 64 -5.63 6.43 -0.53
C GLY A 64 -5.06 7.83 -0.72
N HIS A 65 -5.82 8.83 -0.27
CA HIS A 65 -5.48 10.24 -0.01
C HIS A 65 -4.33 10.81 -0.86
N ALA A 66 -4.31 10.47 -2.15
CA ALA A 66 -3.21 10.80 -3.05
C ALA A 66 -3.38 12.26 -3.44
N GLY A 67 -2.77 13.15 -2.65
CA GLY A 67 -2.98 14.59 -2.73
C GLY A 67 -3.51 15.22 -1.44
N ASP A 68 -3.71 14.46 -0.36
CA ASP A 68 -4.00 15.08 0.92
C ASP A 68 -2.72 15.46 1.64
N GLN A 69 -2.69 16.70 2.10
CA GLN A 69 -1.64 17.19 2.96
C GLN A 69 -2.02 16.97 4.42
N TYR A 70 -1.14 16.29 5.16
CA TYR A 70 -1.30 16.18 6.60
C TYR A 70 -0.98 17.53 7.25
N VAL A 71 -1.96 18.08 7.97
CA VAL A 71 -1.80 19.25 8.80
C VAL A 71 -1.53 18.79 10.25
N PRO A 72 -0.35 19.08 10.81
CA PRO A 72 -0.01 18.66 12.16
C PRO A 72 -0.87 19.38 13.21
N PRO A 73 -1.06 18.76 14.40
CA PRO A 73 -1.79 19.39 15.49
C PRO A 73 -1.10 20.67 15.94
N ARG A 74 -1.90 21.71 16.19
CA ARG A 74 -1.43 23.05 16.56
C ARG A 74 -2.17 23.58 17.77
N LEU A 75 -1.53 24.50 18.49
CA LEU A 75 -2.12 25.15 19.66
C LEU A 75 -2.59 26.54 19.24
N GLU A 76 -3.91 26.74 19.21
CA GLU A 76 -4.53 28.02 18.87
C GLU A 76 -5.36 28.51 20.06
N ASN A 77 -5.08 29.71 20.54
CA ASN A 77 -5.85 30.35 21.63
C ASN A 77 -5.98 29.48 22.90
N GLY A 78 -4.92 28.73 23.24
CA GLY A 78 -4.91 27.84 24.41
C GLY A 78 -5.69 26.54 24.23
N ARG A 79 -6.23 26.27 23.04
CA ARG A 79 -6.89 25.00 22.67
C ARG A 79 -6.00 24.21 21.71
N VAL A 80 -5.93 22.90 21.92
CA VAL A 80 -5.28 21.98 20.98
C VAL A 80 -6.23 21.67 19.83
N VAL A 81 -5.83 22.04 18.62
CA VAL A 81 -6.51 21.64 17.38
C VAL A 81 -5.87 20.33 16.90
N PRO A 82 -6.63 19.23 16.81
CA PRO A 82 -6.11 17.95 16.32
C PRO A 82 -5.64 18.03 14.87
N GLY A 83 -4.60 17.26 14.55
CA GLY A 83 -4.13 17.12 13.18
C GLY A 83 -5.17 16.43 12.30
N HIS A 84 -5.26 16.86 11.04
CA HIS A 84 -6.21 16.36 10.06
C HIS A 84 -5.56 16.35 8.67
N PHE A 85 -6.21 15.70 7.72
CA PHE A 85 -5.79 15.68 6.32
C PHE A 85 -6.67 16.67 5.55
N VAL A 86 -6.05 17.50 4.71
CA VAL A 86 -6.75 18.46 3.84
C VAL A 86 -6.44 18.10 2.40
N SER A 87 -7.45 18.01 1.55
CA SER A 87 -7.29 17.79 0.12
C SER A 87 -6.90 19.12 -0.56
N GLU A 88 -5.93 19.08 -1.49
CA GLU A 88 -5.34 20.26 -2.15
C GLU A 88 -6.29 21.32 -2.77
N PRO A 89 -7.58 21.08 -3.14
CA PRO A 89 -8.45 22.20 -3.57
C PRO A 89 -8.82 23.19 -2.45
N GLU A 90 -8.68 22.86 -1.16
CA GLU A 90 -9.16 23.70 -0.05
C GLU A 90 -8.07 24.63 0.53
N ALA A 91 -6.79 24.40 0.22
CA ALA A 91 -5.69 25.23 0.70
C ALA A 91 -5.59 26.62 0.02
N ALA A 92 -6.38 26.85 -1.04
CA ALA A 92 -6.38 28.12 -1.77
C ALA A 92 -7.38 29.16 -1.23
N ASP A 93 -8.36 28.75 -0.41
CA ASP A 93 -9.49 29.63 -0.03
C ASP A 93 -9.36 30.24 1.38
N GLU A 94 -8.36 29.84 2.19
CA GLU A 94 -8.20 30.37 3.57
C GLU A 94 -7.11 31.46 3.73
N THR A 95 -6.51 31.99 2.64
CA THR A 95 -5.42 32.99 2.74
C THR A 95 -5.73 34.38 2.15
N GLY A 96 -6.99 34.80 2.07
CA GLY A 96 -7.27 36.14 1.57
C GLY A 96 -8.64 36.70 1.88
N ASP A 97 -8.94 36.94 3.16
CA ASP A 97 -9.89 37.99 3.54
C ASP A 97 -9.66 38.48 4.99
N ASP A 98 -8.40 38.79 5.32
CA ASP A 98 -8.08 39.72 6.40
C ASP A 98 -7.81 41.08 5.74
N ASP A 99 -8.87 41.86 5.51
CA ASP A 99 -8.78 43.29 5.25
C ASP A 99 -8.98 44.04 6.59
N PRO A 100 -7.90 44.49 7.27
CA PRO A 100 -8.03 45.24 8.51
C PRO A 100 -8.15 46.76 8.29
N ASP A 101 -8.37 47.27 7.07
CA ASP A 101 -8.36 48.70 6.79
C ASP A 101 -9.60 49.19 6.00
N ALA A 102 -10.77 49.14 6.63
CA ALA A 102 -11.91 49.96 6.23
C ALA A 102 -12.43 50.78 7.43
N ASP A 103 -11.70 51.83 7.76
CA ASP A 103 -12.09 52.88 8.71
C ASP A 103 -13.27 53.72 8.14
N PRO A 104 -14.07 54.38 9.01
CA PRO A 104 -15.40 54.87 8.71
C PRO A 104 -15.41 56.28 8.09
N GLN A 105 -16.38 56.54 7.21
CA GLN A 105 -16.92 57.89 6.93
C GLN A 105 -18.43 57.83 6.76
#